data_AF-A0A818TRM6-F1
#
_entry.id   AF-A0A818TRM6-F1
#
_cell.length_a   1.000
_cell.length_b   1.000
_cell.length_c   1.000
_cell.angle_alpha   90.00
_cell.angle_beta   90.00
_cell.angle_gamma   90.00
#
_symmetry.space_group_name_H-M   'P 1'
#
loop_
_entity.id
_entity.type
_entity.pdbx_description
1 polymer ?
#
loop_
_entity_poly.entity_id
_entity_poly.type
_entity_poly.pdbx_seq_one_letter_code
_entity_poly.pdbx_strand_id
1 'polypeptide(L)'
;MSSTATTIAILPNDTANYSIVVPISVGFAILAVICSALILVTIVSHRRRMHTANHLLIGDICAWSIFCCAAQSNHFILIGIQWILAILVSSPAIVTTDIFFRYHSHCLVTGIYTYYTFVAYYFVPTLLFFVIYAYVYCRVRRSSAQTSERTGGRQQQNRDFKIFRNLMILFIIYLSGGIPTTIFIFTFIDIFYSFGIIFVSFTIFIEKSATFFLDRELFNVFKTLIHRKSTNVSPATT
;
A
#
# COMPACT_ATOMS: atom_id res chain seq x y z
N MET A 1 -48.06 -34.52 -0.09
CA MET A 1 -47.42 -33.21 -0.34
C MET A 1 -45.97 -33.49 -0.68
N SER A 2 -45.64 -33.49 -1.97
CA SER A 2 -44.30 -33.80 -2.48
C SER A 2 -43.50 -32.51 -2.57
N SER A 3 -42.39 -32.41 -1.83
CA SER A 3 -41.46 -31.30 -1.93
C SER A 3 -40.66 -31.44 -3.23
N THR A 4 -41.02 -30.70 -4.25
CA THR A 4 -40.19 -30.51 -5.44
C THR A 4 -38.89 -29.83 -5.03
N ALA A 5 -37.84 -30.64 -4.89
CA ALA A 5 -36.47 -30.17 -4.74
C ALA A 5 -36.03 -29.53 -6.05
N THR A 6 -36.09 -28.20 -6.12
CA THR A 6 -35.55 -27.42 -7.23
C THR A 6 -34.03 -27.51 -7.17
N THR A 7 -33.44 -28.46 -7.90
CA THR A 7 -32.00 -28.52 -8.13
C THR A 7 -31.62 -27.33 -8.99
N ILE A 8 -31.23 -26.22 -8.36
CA ILE A 8 -30.63 -25.07 -9.04
C ILE A 8 -29.31 -25.57 -9.63
N ALA A 9 -29.27 -25.73 -10.95
CA ALA A 9 -28.05 -26.04 -11.67
C ALA A 9 -27.05 -24.89 -11.46
N ILE A 10 -26.04 -25.15 -10.63
CA ILE A 10 -24.91 -24.24 -10.41
C ILE A 10 -24.15 -24.15 -11.74
N LEU A 11 -24.15 -22.97 -12.35
CA LEU A 11 -23.51 -22.71 -13.63
C LEU A 11 -21.99 -22.96 -13.49
N PRO A 12 -21.37 -23.86 -14.26
CA PRO A 12 -19.98 -24.27 -14.11
C PRO A 12 -18.94 -23.19 -14.52
N ASN A 13 -19.37 -21.96 -14.79
CA ASN A 13 -18.51 -20.91 -15.34
C ASN A 13 -17.72 -20.13 -14.26
N ASP A 14 -18.19 -20.13 -13.01
CA ASP A 14 -17.58 -19.30 -11.96
C ASP A 14 -16.28 -19.91 -11.42
N THR A 15 -16.19 -21.24 -11.31
CA THR A 15 -15.02 -21.94 -10.75
C THR A 15 -13.75 -21.75 -11.59
N ALA A 16 -13.89 -21.62 -12.90
CA ALA A 16 -12.77 -21.43 -13.82
C ALA A 16 -12.09 -20.06 -13.63
N ASN A 17 -12.86 -19.00 -13.37
CA ASN A 17 -12.33 -17.65 -13.20
C ASN A 17 -11.48 -17.54 -11.94
N TYR A 18 -11.92 -18.12 -10.82
CA TYR A 18 -11.17 -18.08 -9.56
C TYR A 18 -9.86 -18.84 -9.60
N SER A 19 -9.81 -19.95 -10.36
CA SER A 19 -8.61 -20.76 -10.53
C SER A 19 -7.43 -19.96 -11.11
N ILE A 20 -7.72 -18.95 -11.95
CA ILE A 20 -6.71 -18.08 -12.56
C ILE A 20 -6.45 -16.83 -11.69
N VAL A 21 -7.49 -16.26 -11.08
CA VAL A 21 -7.41 -15.02 -10.29
C VAL A 21 -6.51 -15.19 -9.06
N VAL A 22 -6.67 -16.29 -8.33
CA VAL A 22 -5.92 -16.56 -7.09
C VAL A 22 -4.41 -16.65 -7.33
N PRO A 23 -3.87 -17.50 -8.24
CA PRO A 23 -2.43 -17.60 -8.43
C PRO A 23 -1.80 -16.30 -8.95
N ILE A 24 -2.51 -15.53 -9.79
CA ILE A 24 -2.04 -14.22 -10.24
C ILE A 24 -1.93 -13.24 -9.06
N SER A 25 -2.96 -13.16 -8.23
CA SER A 25 -2.98 -12.30 -7.04
C SER A 25 -1.86 -12.69 -6.05
N VAL A 26 -1.68 -14.00 -5.80
CA VAL A 26 -0.60 -14.54 -4.97
C VAL A 26 0.78 -14.20 -5.56
N GLY A 27 0.95 -14.28 -6.88
CA GLY A 27 2.18 -13.88 -7.56
C GLY A 27 2.55 -12.42 -7.30
N PHE A 28 1.60 -11.50 -7.45
CA PHE A 28 1.82 -10.08 -7.13
C PHE A 28 2.11 -9.85 -5.64
N ALA A 29 1.42 -10.57 -4.75
CA ALA A 29 1.67 -10.49 -3.32
C ALA A 29 3.11 -10.92 -2.96
N ILE A 30 3.59 -12.04 -3.53
CA ILE A 30 4.97 -12.52 -3.33
C ILE A 30 5.97 -11.47 -3.84
N LEU A 31 5.76 -10.90 -5.02
CA LEU A 31 6.62 -9.84 -5.56
C LEU A 31 6.63 -8.61 -4.65
N ALA A 32 5.49 -8.19 -4.13
CA ALA A 32 5.40 -7.07 -3.19
C ALA A 32 6.17 -7.36 -1.88
N VAL A 33 6.11 -8.59 -1.38
CA VAL A 33 6.89 -9.02 -0.20
C VAL A 33 8.39 -8.98 -0.50
N ILE A 34 8.83 -9.48 -1.65
CA ILE A 34 10.24 -9.43 -2.07
C ILE A 34 10.71 -7.98 -2.17
N CYS A 35 9.95 -7.10 -2.82
CA CYS A 35 10.28 -5.67 -2.90
C CYS A 35 10.40 -5.04 -1.51
N SER A 36 9.46 -5.35 -0.61
CA SER A 36 9.48 -4.84 0.77
C SER A 36 10.70 -5.33 1.55
N ALA A 37 11.07 -6.60 1.41
CA ALA A 37 12.27 -7.16 2.01
C ALA A 37 13.56 -6.51 1.47
N LEU A 38 13.63 -6.23 0.16
CA LEU A 38 14.77 -5.53 -0.45
C LEU A 38 14.90 -4.09 0.08
N ILE A 39 13.79 -3.37 0.20
CA ILE A 39 13.77 -2.02 0.80
C ILE A 39 14.28 -2.10 2.23
N LEU A 40 13.79 -3.05 3.02
CA LEU A 40 14.20 -3.26 4.41
C LEU A 40 15.69 -3.57 4.53
N VAL A 41 16.21 -4.53 3.76
CA VAL A 41 17.64 -4.88 3.72
C VAL A 41 18.47 -3.66 3.36
N THR A 42 18.02 -2.85 2.40
CA THR A 42 18.73 -1.63 1.98
C THR A 42 18.78 -0.60 3.11
N ILE A 43 17.66 -0.38 3.82
CA ILE A 43 17.59 0.53 4.98
C ILE A 43 18.50 0.04 6.11
N VAL A 44 18.41 -1.24 6.48
CA VAL A 44 19.20 -1.84 7.56
C VAL A 44 20.70 -1.80 7.25
N SER A 45 21.09 -2.09 6.00
CA SER A 45 22.48 -2.07 5.55
C SER A 45 23.11 -0.68 5.55
N HIS A 46 22.31 0.39 5.60
CA HIS A 46 22.79 1.78 5.53
C HIS A 46 22.42 2.63 6.75
N ARG A 47 22.16 1.97 7.90
CA ARG A 47 21.72 2.53 9.19
C ARG A 47 22.50 3.75 9.71
N ARG A 48 23.71 4.03 9.20
CA ARG A 48 24.55 5.16 9.67
C ARG A 48 24.38 6.48 8.91
N ARG A 49 23.69 6.53 7.76
CA ARG A 49 23.61 7.76 6.93
C ARG A 49 22.20 8.31 6.64
N MET A 50 21.13 7.53 6.82
CA MET A 50 19.77 7.94 6.41
C MET A 50 18.84 8.27 7.60
N HIS A 51 19.31 9.06 8.57
CA HIS A 51 18.48 9.54 9.69
C HIS A 51 17.64 10.78 9.31
N THR A 52 16.79 10.67 8.29
CA THR A 52 15.84 11.73 7.94
C THR A 52 14.41 11.17 8.06
N ALA A 53 13.55 11.85 8.82
CA ALA A 53 12.19 11.39 9.19
C ALA A 53 11.31 10.89 8.02
N ASN A 54 11.58 11.36 6.80
CA ASN A 54 10.83 10.96 5.60
C ASN A 54 11.13 9.54 5.12
N HIS A 55 12.34 9.01 5.36
CA HIS A 55 12.66 7.61 5.01
C HIS A 55 12.02 6.62 5.99
N LEU A 56 11.66 7.06 7.20
CA LEU A 56 10.96 6.24 8.18
C LEU A 56 9.48 6.02 7.82
N LEU A 57 8.80 7.06 7.35
CA LEU A 57 7.40 6.94 6.87
C LEU A 57 7.30 6.04 5.64
N ILE A 58 8.31 6.07 4.76
CA ILE A 58 8.42 5.17 3.61
C ILE A 58 8.70 3.72 4.04
N GLY A 59 9.51 3.53 5.09
CA GLY A 59 9.77 2.24 5.71
C GLY A 59 8.53 1.61 6.36
N ASP A 60 7.66 2.41 6.98
CA ASP A 60 6.46 1.94 7.69
C ASP A 60 5.43 1.27 6.77
N ILE A 61 5.31 1.76 5.53
CA ILE A 61 4.46 1.13 4.51
C ILE A 61 5.04 -0.22 4.05
N CYS A 62 6.37 -0.43 4.12
CA CYS A 62 7.04 -1.67 3.72
C CYS A 62 7.29 -2.65 4.89
N ALA A 63 7.32 -2.16 6.14
CA ALA A 63 7.70 -2.90 7.34
C ALA A 63 6.54 -3.59 8.05
N TRP A 64 5.34 -3.60 7.46
CA TRP A 64 4.20 -4.36 7.97
C TRP A 64 4.51 -5.87 8.07
N SER A 65 5.51 -6.41 7.36
CA SER A 65 5.81 -7.85 7.49
C SER A 65 6.76 -8.21 8.64
N ILE A 66 7.75 -7.40 9.03
CA ILE A 66 8.74 -7.80 10.06
C ILE A 66 9.33 -6.58 10.80
N PHE A 67 8.77 -6.24 11.95
CA PHE A 67 9.55 -5.96 13.18
C PHE A 67 10.71 -4.93 13.11
N CYS A 68 10.44 -3.63 12.89
CA CYS A 68 11.47 -2.57 13.00
C CYS A 68 11.12 -1.46 14.00
N CYS A 69 10.71 -1.87 15.19
CA CYS A 69 10.77 -1.06 16.39
C CYS A 69 12.21 -1.00 16.91
N ALA A 70 12.92 0.13 16.78
CA ALA A 70 14.06 0.44 17.68
C ALA A 70 14.61 1.89 17.68
N ALA A 71 14.28 2.80 16.75
CA ALA A 71 15.19 3.95 16.54
C ALA A 71 14.70 5.39 16.82
N GLN A 72 13.40 5.72 16.90
CA GLN A 72 12.99 7.12 17.13
C GLN A 72 11.69 7.27 17.94
N SER A 73 11.78 7.85 19.14
CA SER A 73 10.74 7.90 20.18
C SER A 73 9.45 8.65 19.80
N ASN A 74 9.49 9.64 18.91
CA ASN A 74 8.34 10.52 18.66
C ASN A 74 7.36 10.01 17.59
N HIS A 75 7.78 9.09 16.71
CA HIS A 75 6.90 8.55 15.66
C HIS A 75 6.21 7.24 16.07
N PHE A 76 6.67 6.59 17.14
CA PHE A 76 6.06 5.37 17.67
C PHE A 76 4.58 5.53 18.04
N ILE A 77 4.20 6.69 18.58
CA ILE A 77 2.83 6.94 19.01
C ILE A 77 1.90 6.98 17.79
N LEU A 78 2.29 7.68 16.72
CA LEU A 78 1.49 7.76 15.50
C LEU A 78 1.34 6.39 14.83
N ILE A 79 2.44 5.64 14.75
CA ILE A 79 2.44 4.27 14.23
C ILE A 79 1.52 3.40 15.09
N GLY A 80 1.69 3.39 16.42
CA GLY A 80 0.86 2.62 17.35
C GLY A 80 -0.62 2.96 17.25
N ILE A 81 -0.98 4.25 17.12
CA ILE A 81 -2.37 4.68 16.91
C ILE A 81 -2.90 4.12 15.58
N GLN A 82 -2.14 4.20 14.50
CA GLN A 82 -2.54 3.64 13.20
C GLN A 82 -2.83 2.14 13.30
N TRP A 83 -2.00 1.39 14.04
CA TRP A 83 -2.20 -0.04 14.27
C TRP A 83 -3.45 -0.35 15.08
N ILE A 84 -3.66 0.37 16.18
CA ILE A 84 -4.86 0.23 17.00
C ILE A 84 -6.09 0.51 16.15
N LEU A 85 -6.09 1.57 15.33
CA LEU A 85 -7.18 1.89 14.41
C LEU A 85 -7.38 0.78 13.35
N ALA A 86 -6.32 0.24 12.76
CA ALA A 86 -6.42 -0.83 11.77
C ALA A 86 -7.06 -2.10 12.34
N ILE A 87 -6.69 -2.47 13.57
CA ILE A 87 -7.28 -3.60 14.30
C ILE A 87 -8.72 -3.29 14.67
N LEU A 88 -8.99 -2.11 15.25
CA LEU A 88 -10.33 -1.71 15.67
C LEU A 88 -11.31 -1.67 14.49
N VAL A 89 -10.89 -1.15 13.33
CA VAL A 89 -11.74 -1.06 12.12
C VAL A 89 -11.92 -2.44 11.46
N SER A 90 -10.93 -3.35 11.58
CA SER A 90 -11.07 -4.74 11.09
C SER A 90 -11.88 -5.63 12.03
N SER A 91 -11.90 -5.31 13.33
CA SER A 91 -12.50 -6.16 14.37
C SER A 91 -13.98 -6.47 14.18
N PRO A 92 -14.85 -5.59 13.63
CA PRO A 92 -16.24 -5.92 13.41
C PRO A 92 -16.40 -7.18 12.55
N ALA A 93 -15.59 -7.37 11.51
CA ALA A 93 -15.65 -8.58 10.66
C ALA A 93 -15.51 -9.89 11.43
N ILE A 94 -14.71 -9.88 12.50
CA ILE A 94 -14.42 -11.07 13.31
C ILE A 94 -15.55 -11.33 14.29
N VAL A 95 -16.15 -10.26 14.83
CA VAL A 95 -17.18 -10.33 15.89
C VAL A 95 -18.57 -10.52 15.32
N THR A 96 -18.87 -9.89 14.19
CA THR A 96 -20.18 -10.01 13.53
C THR A 96 -20.25 -11.31 12.75
N THR A 97 -21.38 -12.01 12.84
CA THR A 97 -21.69 -13.20 12.03
C THR A 97 -22.01 -12.86 10.57
N ASP A 98 -21.51 -11.73 10.07
CA ASP A 98 -21.74 -11.21 8.72
C ASP A 98 -20.94 -11.96 7.64
N ILE A 99 -20.12 -12.93 8.05
CA ILE A 99 -19.37 -13.81 7.18
C ILE A 99 -20.06 -15.17 7.17
N PHE A 100 -20.82 -15.45 6.11
CA PHE A 100 -21.47 -16.74 5.92
C PHE A 100 -20.58 -17.65 5.07
N PHE A 101 -19.98 -18.65 5.71
CA PHE A 101 -19.32 -19.75 5.00
C PHE A 101 -20.37 -20.76 4.56
N ARG A 102 -20.81 -20.67 3.32
CA ARG A 102 -21.71 -21.68 2.74
C ARG A 102 -20.87 -22.77 2.08
N TYR A 103 -21.04 -24.01 2.55
CA TYR A 103 -20.28 -25.19 2.10
C TYR A 103 -20.31 -25.30 0.56
N HIS A 104 -19.14 -25.44 -0.09
CA HIS A 104 -18.92 -25.39 -1.55
C HIS A 104 -19.20 -24.07 -2.28
N SER A 105 -19.44 -22.96 -1.58
CA SER A 105 -19.62 -21.64 -2.21
C SER A 105 -18.73 -20.58 -1.59
N HIS A 106 -18.54 -19.48 -2.32
CA HIS A 106 -17.70 -18.36 -1.92
C HIS A 106 -18.12 -17.80 -0.55
N CYS A 107 -17.13 -17.31 0.19
CA CYS A 107 -17.35 -16.51 1.38
C CYS A 107 -18.16 -15.28 0.98
N LEU A 108 -19.46 -15.27 1.30
CA LEU A 108 -20.34 -14.15 0.98
C LEU A 108 -20.27 -13.17 2.15
N VAL A 109 -19.66 -12.04 1.89
CA VAL A 109 -19.62 -10.91 2.82
C VAL A 109 -20.88 -10.09 2.61
N THR A 110 -21.59 -9.75 3.69
CA THR A 110 -22.79 -8.90 3.58
C THR A 110 -22.45 -7.56 2.92
N GLY A 111 -23.34 -7.07 2.05
CA GLY A 111 -23.12 -5.82 1.30
C GLY A 111 -22.87 -4.62 2.22
N ILE A 112 -23.47 -4.61 3.42
CA ILE A 112 -23.28 -3.56 4.44
C ILE A 112 -21.82 -3.52 4.91
N TYR A 113 -21.23 -4.69 5.20
CA TYR A 113 -19.83 -4.76 5.64
C TYR A 113 -18.87 -4.35 4.52
N THR A 114 -19.14 -4.76 3.27
CA THR A 114 -18.37 -4.33 2.10
C THR A 114 -18.42 -2.81 1.91
N TYR A 115 -19.59 -2.20 2.10
CA TYR A 115 -19.73 -0.74 2.04
C TYR A 115 -19.00 -0.03 3.18
N TYR A 116 -19.15 -0.53 4.42
CA TYR A 116 -18.45 0.01 5.59
C TYR A 116 -16.93 -0.01 5.41
N THR A 117 -16.37 -1.14 4.98
CA THR A 117 -14.93 -1.27 4.75
C THR A 117 -14.45 -0.35 3.64
N PHE A 118 -15.22 -0.20 2.55
CA PHE A 118 -14.90 0.78 1.51
C PHE A 118 -14.87 2.21 2.03
N VAL A 119 -15.88 2.62 2.81
CA VAL A 119 -15.92 3.97 3.39
C VAL A 119 -14.74 4.19 4.34
N ALA A 120 -14.49 3.24 5.25
CA ALA A 120 -13.47 3.36 6.28
C ALA A 120 -12.04 3.29 5.75
N TYR A 121 -11.76 2.40 4.79
CA TYR A 121 -10.40 2.16 4.28
C TYR A 121 -10.07 2.89 2.98
N TYR A 122 -11.06 3.33 2.20
CA TYR A 122 -10.83 4.01 0.93
C TYR A 122 -11.29 5.47 0.96
N PHE A 123 -12.56 5.72 1.27
CA PHE A 123 -13.13 7.07 1.17
C PHE A 123 -12.59 8.04 2.23
N VAL A 124 -12.63 7.67 3.51
CA VAL A 124 -12.16 8.52 4.62
C VAL A 124 -10.67 8.85 4.49
N PRO A 125 -9.75 7.88 4.26
CA PRO A 125 -8.33 8.18 4.06
C PRO A 125 -8.08 9.07 2.84
N THR A 126 -8.82 8.86 1.75
CA THR A 126 -8.77 9.70 0.55
C THR A 126 -9.13 11.15 0.84
N LEU A 127 -10.26 11.39 1.52
CA LEU A 127 -10.67 12.74 1.91
C LEU A 127 -9.67 13.39 2.86
N LEU A 128 -9.21 12.65 3.88
CA LEU A 128 -8.22 13.14 4.83
C LEU A 128 -6.93 13.55 4.11
N PHE A 129 -6.46 12.74 3.15
CA PHE A 129 -5.30 13.05 2.34
C PHE A 129 -5.51 14.34 1.53
N PHE A 130 -6.67 14.51 0.87
CA PHE A 130 -6.97 15.74 0.13
C PHE A 130 -6.99 16.98 1.04
N VAL A 131 -7.54 16.87 2.24
CA VAL A 131 -7.55 17.98 3.23
C VAL A 131 -6.13 18.31 3.67
N ILE A 132 -5.31 17.32 4.02
CA ILE A 132 -3.91 17.52 4.39
C ILE A 132 -3.12 18.12 3.22
N TYR A 133 -3.33 17.61 2.01
CA TYR A 133 -2.71 18.10 0.79
C TYR A 133 -3.06 19.57 0.54
N ALA A 134 -4.35 19.92 0.57
CA ALA A 134 -4.82 21.29 0.39
C ALA A 134 -4.25 22.21 1.46
N TYR A 135 -4.22 21.78 2.72
CA TYR A 135 -3.63 22.53 3.82
C TYR A 135 -2.13 22.79 3.60
N VAL A 136 -1.35 21.76 3.28
CA VAL A 136 0.10 21.88 3.01
C VAL A 136 0.33 22.79 1.79
N TYR A 137 -0.42 22.59 0.72
CA TYR A 137 -0.32 23.40 -0.50
C TYR A 137 -0.60 24.89 -0.22
N CYS A 138 -1.69 25.20 0.48
CA CYS A 138 -2.03 26.56 0.89
C CYS A 138 -0.95 27.19 1.78
N ARG A 139 -0.42 26.43 2.74
CA ARG A 139 0.66 26.89 3.63
C ARG A 139 1.93 27.22 2.85
N VAL A 140 2.33 26.35 1.93
CA VAL A 140 3.53 26.57 1.11
C VAL A 140 3.34 27.74 0.15
N ARG A 141 2.16 27.88 -0.47
CA ARG A 141 1.84 29.02 -1.33
C ARG A 141 1.91 30.34 -0.55
N ARG A 142 1.40 30.38 0.67
CA ARG A 142 1.48 31.56 1.55
C ARG A 142 2.93 31.90 1.92
N SER A 143 3.73 30.89 2.27
CA SER A 143 5.17 31.08 2.58
C SER A 143 5.96 31.59 1.37
N SER A 144 5.68 31.07 0.17
CA SER A 144 6.34 31.50 -1.06
C SER A 144 6.07 32.97 -1.39
N ALA A 145 4.89 33.49 -1.07
CA ALA A 145 4.56 34.90 -1.26
C ALA A 145 5.32 35.83 -0.29
N GLN A 146 5.73 35.32 0.87
CA GLN A 146 6.45 36.09 1.90
C GLN A 146 7.98 36.00 1.80
N THR A 147 8.53 35.01 1.07
CA THR A 147 9.96 34.67 1.12
C THR A 147 10.77 35.21 -0.06
N SER A 148 10.25 36.17 -0.83
CA SER A 148 10.97 36.76 -1.97
C SER A 148 12.27 37.50 -1.59
N GLU A 149 12.58 37.65 -0.30
CA GLU A 149 13.76 38.38 0.22
C GLU A 149 14.83 37.50 0.91
N ARG A 150 14.62 36.19 1.13
CA ARG A 150 15.62 35.32 1.83
C ARG A 150 16.11 34.16 0.97
N THR A 151 17.31 34.33 0.40
CA THR A 151 18.02 33.39 -0.48
C THR A 151 18.31 32.01 0.14
N GLY A 152 18.36 31.88 1.47
CA GLY A 152 18.61 30.61 2.16
C GLY A 152 17.42 29.63 2.24
N GLY A 153 16.17 30.10 2.13
CA GLY A 153 14.98 29.25 2.26
C GLY A 153 14.65 28.40 1.02
N ARG A 154 15.21 28.76 -0.14
CA ARG A 154 14.83 28.20 -1.45
C ARG A 154 15.25 26.74 -1.63
N GLN A 155 16.38 26.32 -1.04
CA GLN A 155 16.86 24.94 -1.15
C GLN A 155 16.03 23.96 -0.31
N GLN A 156 15.66 24.35 0.91
CA GLN A 156 14.79 23.55 1.78
C GLN A 156 13.39 23.39 1.16
N GLN A 157 12.82 24.47 0.65
CA GLN A 157 11.52 24.46 -0.02
C GLN A 157 11.49 23.50 -1.22
N ASN A 158 12.54 23.50 -2.04
CA ASN A 158 12.68 22.56 -3.16
C ASN A 158 12.75 21.09 -2.73
N ARG A 159 13.29 20.79 -1.53
CA ARG A 159 13.33 19.43 -1.00
C ARG A 159 11.93 18.97 -0.58
N ASP A 160 11.21 19.83 0.14
CA ASP A 160 9.86 19.52 0.65
C ASP A 160 8.86 19.30 -0.50
N PHE A 161 8.96 20.09 -1.58
CA PHE A 161 8.16 19.88 -2.79
C PHE A 161 8.45 18.54 -3.50
N LYS A 162 9.71 18.07 -3.49
CA LYS A 162 10.04 16.76 -4.09
C LYS A 162 9.38 15.63 -3.31
N ILE A 163 9.43 15.68 -1.99
CA ILE A 163 8.79 14.70 -1.10
C ILE A 163 7.28 14.70 -1.33
N PHE A 164 6.68 15.89 -1.39
CA PHE A 164 5.25 16.05 -1.63
C PHE A 164 4.80 15.51 -2.99
N ARG A 165 5.58 15.75 -4.05
CA ARG A 165 5.32 15.18 -5.37
C ARG A 165 5.39 13.66 -5.36
N ASN A 166 6.40 13.08 -4.70
CA ASN A 166 6.52 11.63 -4.59
C ASN A 166 5.32 11.04 -3.82
N LEU A 167 4.89 11.69 -2.74
CA LEU A 167 3.70 11.31 -1.97
C LEU A 167 2.41 11.41 -2.79
N MET A 168 2.26 12.44 -3.63
CA MET A 168 1.12 12.58 -4.54
C MET A 168 1.09 11.45 -5.60
N ILE A 169 2.25 11.04 -6.13
CA ILE A 169 2.33 9.91 -7.06
C ILE A 169 1.87 8.62 -6.38
N LEU A 170 2.35 8.35 -5.16
CA LEU A 170 1.91 7.18 -4.38
C LEU A 170 0.41 7.21 -4.10
N PHE A 171 -0.15 8.38 -3.81
CA PHE A 171 -1.58 8.55 -3.60
C PHE A 171 -2.41 8.27 -4.87
N ILE A 172 -1.95 8.71 -6.04
CA ILE A 172 -2.61 8.41 -7.31
C ILE A 172 -2.62 6.90 -7.58
N ILE A 173 -1.51 6.21 -7.29
CA ILE A 173 -1.42 4.75 -7.37
C ILE A 173 -2.42 4.10 -6.41
N TYR A 174 -2.50 4.57 -5.17
CA TYR A 174 -3.47 4.07 -4.20
C TYR A 174 -4.92 4.27 -4.68
N LEU A 175 -5.26 5.45 -5.21
CA LEU A 175 -6.58 5.73 -5.76
C LEU A 175 -6.93 4.79 -6.92
N SER A 176 -6.00 4.60 -7.86
CA SER A 176 -6.26 3.73 -9.01
C SER A 176 -6.56 2.30 -8.57
N GLY A 177 -5.86 1.80 -7.54
CA GLY A 177 -6.07 0.47 -6.97
C GLY A 177 -7.49 0.16 -6.53
N GLY A 178 -8.21 1.15 -6.01
CA GLY A 178 -9.58 1.00 -5.54
C GLY A 178 -10.65 1.14 -6.62
N ILE A 179 -10.31 1.56 -7.86
CA ILE A 179 -11.29 1.84 -8.91
C ILE A 179 -12.15 0.60 -9.24
N PRO A 180 -11.59 -0.59 -9.51
CA PRO A 180 -12.42 -1.74 -9.87
C PRO A 180 -13.35 -2.17 -8.74
N THR A 181 -12.87 -2.14 -7.50
CA THR A 181 -13.68 -2.45 -6.31
C THR A 181 -14.81 -1.43 -6.12
N THR A 182 -14.53 -0.14 -6.39
CA THR A 182 -15.55 0.91 -6.37
C THR A 182 -16.63 0.63 -7.41
N ILE A 183 -16.24 0.30 -8.65
CA ILE A 183 -17.18 -0.07 -9.72
C ILE A 183 -18.03 -1.26 -9.27
N PHE A 184 -17.40 -2.32 -8.73
CA PHE A 184 -18.12 -3.49 -8.22
C PHE A 184 -19.17 -3.13 -7.16
N ILE A 185 -18.83 -2.27 -6.19
CA ILE A 185 -19.78 -1.86 -5.12
C ILE A 185 -21.01 -1.15 -5.69
N PHE A 186 -20.84 -0.37 -6.77
CA PHE A 186 -21.96 0.35 -7.39
C PHE A 186 -22.74 -0.49 -8.41
N THR A 187 -22.09 -1.39 -9.13
CA THR A 187 -22.70 -2.14 -10.24
C THR A 187 -23.09 -3.57 -9.87
N PHE A 188 -22.54 -4.14 -8.80
CA PHE A 188 -22.71 -5.54 -8.38
C PHE A 188 -22.38 -6.58 -9.47
N ILE A 189 -21.41 -6.27 -10.34
CA ILE A 189 -21.00 -7.17 -11.43
C ILE A 189 -19.75 -7.96 -11.01
N ASP A 190 -19.87 -9.28 -10.91
CA ASP A 190 -18.85 -10.20 -10.36
C ASP A 190 -17.48 -10.13 -11.05
N ILE A 191 -17.44 -9.78 -12.35
CA ILE A 191 -16.18 -9.64 -13.08
C ILE A 191 -15.28 -8.56 -12.44
N PHE A 192 -15.87 -7.45 -11.96
CA PHE A 192 -15.12 -6.38 -11.32
C PHE A 192 -14.67 -6.74 -9.91
N TYR A 193 -15.35 -7.65 -9.22
CA TYR A 193 -14.89 -8.20 -7.95
C TYR A 193 -13.59 -8.98 -8.12
N SER A 194 -13.58 -9.93 -9.06
CA SER A 194 -12.39 -10.75 -9.35
C SER A 194 -11.23 -9.90 -9.88
N PHE A 195 -11.53 -8.97 -10.79
CA PHE A 195 -10.54 -8.03 -11.30
C PHE A 195 -10.02 -7.11 -10.19
N GLY A 196 -10.88 -6.65 -9.28
CA GLY A 196 -10.51 -5.84 -8.12
C GLY A 196 -9.50 -6.52 -7.20
N ILE A 197 -9.67 -7.82 -6.92
CA ILE A 197 -8.71 -8.58 -6.11
C ILE A 197 -7.31 -8.57 -6.76
N ILE A 198 -7.22 -8.86 -8.06
CA ILE A 198 -5.94 -8.83 -8.78
C ILE A 198 -5.37 -7.41 -8.79
N PHE A 199 -6.21 -6.42 -9.07
CA PHE A 199 -5.80 -5.04 -9.24
C PHE A 199 -5.30 -4.41 -7.94
N VAL A 200 -5.88 -4.76 -6.80
CA VAL A 200 -5.39 -4.35 -5.47
C VAL A 200 -4.01 -4.94 -5.21
N SER A 201 -3.82 -6.26 -5.41
CA SER A 201 -2.50 -6.90 -5.24
C SER A 201 -1.44 -6.32 -6.18
N PHE A 202 -1.82 -6.06 -7.43
CA PHE A 202 -0.96 -5.41 -8.41
C PHE A 202 -0.60 -3.97 -8.02
N THR A 203 -1.56 -3.22 -7.50
CA THR A 203 -1.35 -1.84 -7.02
C THR A 203 -0.39 -1.81 -5.86
N ILE A 204 -0.51 -2.74 -4.89
CA ILE A 204 0.45 -2.86 -3.79
C ILE A 204 1.86 -3.11 -4.34
N PHE A 205 2.00 -4.00 -5.32
CA PHE A 205 3.29 -4.23 -5.97
C PHE A 205 3.84 -2.97 -6.68
N ILE A 206 3.01 -2.26 -7.45
CA ILE A 206 3.40 -0.99 -8.09
C ILE A 206 3.80 0.04 -7.03
N GLU A 207 3.05 0.17 -5.96
CA GLU A 207 3.32 1.12 -4.88
C GLU A 207 4.71 0.86 -4.26
N LYS A 208 5.06 -0.40 -3.95
CA LYS A 208 6.40 -0.75 -3.45
C LYS A 208 7.49 -0.44 -4.46
N SER A 209 7.24 -0.79 -5.73
CA SER A 209 8.19 -0.53 -6.82
C SER A 209 8.40 0.97 -7.02
N ALA A 210 7.33 1.75 -7.08
CA ALA A 210 7.35 3.20 -7.22
C ALA A 210 8.05 3.86 -6.03
N THR A 211 7.78 3.40 -4.81
CA THR A 211 8.46 3.88 -3.59
C THR A 211 9.97 3.68 -3.71
N PHE A 212 10.39 2.48 -4.12
CA PHE A 212 11.79 2.17 -4.33
C PHE A 212 12.45 3.03 -5.43
N PHE A 213 11.76 3.28 -6.54
CA PHE A 213 12.27 4.12 -7.64
C PHE A 213 12.26 5.62 -7.34
N LEU A 214 11.25 6.11 -6.63
CA LEU A 214 11.10 7.53 -6.29
C LEU A 214 12.11 7.97 -5.23
N ASP A 215 12.53 7.06 -4.36
CA ASP A 215 13.59 7.29 -3.40
C ASP A 215 14.97 7.06 -4.04
N ARG A 216 15.52 8.16 -4.59
CA ARG A 216 16.84 8.15 -5.22
C ARG A 216 17.96 7.71 -4.28
N GLU A 217 17.85 7.96 -2.98
CA GLU A 217 18.88 7.56 -2.03
C GLU A 217 18.86 6.04 -1.84
N LEU A 218 17.67 5.46 -1.63
CA LEU A 218 17.45 4.01 -1.60
C LEU A 218 17.96 3.34 -2.88
N PHE A 219 17.61 3.87 -4.05
CA PHE A 219 18.04 3.32 -5.34
C PHE A 219 19.56 3.37 -5.52
N ASN A 220 20.20 4.48 -5.13
CA ASN A 220 21.65 4.61 -5.19
C ASN A 220 22.36 3.62 -4.26
N VAL A 221 21.86 3.45 -3.04
CA VAL A 221 22.42 2.46 -2.09
C VAL A 221 22.26 1.04 -2.67
N PHE A 222 21.09 0.70 -3.20
CA PHE A 222 20.88 -0.58 -3.87
C PHE A 222 21.86 -0.81 -5.02
N LYS A 223 22.08 0.20 -5.89
CA LYS A 223 23.06 0.14 -6.97
C LYS A 223 24.47 -0.14 -6.43
N THR A 224 24.87 0.49 -5.33
CA THR A 224 26.18 0.24 -4.70
C THR A 224 26.29 -1.18 -4.13
N LEU A 225 25.22 -1.72 -3.53
CA LEU A 225 25.19 -3.10 -3.02
C LEU A 225 25.35 -4.13 -4.15
N ILE A 226 24.67 -3.93 -5.28
CA ILE A 226 24.83 -4.79 -6.47
C ILE A 226 26.25 -4.71 -7.00
N HIS A 227 26.80 -3.50 -7.17
CA HIS A 227 28.11 -3.32 -7.77
C HIS A 227 29.24 -3.91 -6.90
N ARG A 228 29.16 -3.74 -5.58
CA ARG A 228 30.13 -4.30 -4.63
C ARG A 228 30.17 -5.82 -4.63
N LYS A 229 29.03 -6.48 -4.87
CA LYS A 229 28.97 -7.94 -4.99
C LYS A 229 29.68 -8.44 -6.28
N SER A 230 29.68 -7.63 -7.34
CA SER A 230 30.31 -7.98 -8.62
C SER A 230 31.83 -7.84 -8.63
N THR A 231 32.43 -7.05 -7.72
CA THR A 231 33.88 -6.78 -7.70
C THR A 231 34.68 -7.71 -6.79
N ASN A 232 34.05 -8.64 -6.07
CA ASN A 232 34.75 -9.69 -5.32
C ASN A 232 35.22 -10.83 -6.24
N VAL A 233 35.92 -10.49 -7.32
CA VAL A 233 36.71 -11.46 -8.09
C VAL A 233 37.98 -11.71 -7.28
N SER A 234 38.14 -12.94 -6.76
CA SER A 234 39.33 -13.32 -5.99
C SER A 234 40.60 -12.95 -6.75
N PRO A 235 41.60 -12.34 -6.09
CA PRO A 235 42.91 -12.22 -6.68
C PRO A 235 43.39 -13.65 -6.99
N ALA A 236 43.76 -13.89 -8.25
CA ALA A 236 44.35 -15.15 -8.66
C ALA A 236 45.60 -15.38 -7.81
N THR A 237 45.57 -16.42 -6.97
CA THR A 237 46.76 -16.92 -6.28
C THR A 237 47.68 -17.50 -7.34
N THR A 238 48.70 -16.75 -7.72
CA THR A 238 49.92 -17.22 -8.40
C THR A 238 50.95 -17.63 -7.38
#